data_AF-A0A220MCI4-F1
#
_entry.id   AF-A0A220MCI4-F1
#
_cell.length_a   1.000
_cell.length_b   1.000
_cell.length_c   1.000
_cell.angle_alpha   90.00
_cell.angle_beta   90.00
_cell.angle_gamma   90.00
#
_symmetry.space_group_name_H-M   'P 1'
#
loop_
_entity.id
_entity.type
_entity.pdbx_description
1 polymer ?
#
loop_
_entity_poly.entity_id
_entity_poly.type
_entity_poly.pdbx_seq_one_letter_code
_entity_poly.pdbx_strand_id
1 'polypeptide(L)'
;MIYAKVKSIIDRWDPIGLVGIDPEHDHYRIEINEIIKLLQSNYSTPEELAKHVESIFIEYFDDEIYNRPFAECLDVARILFTIDCD
;
A
#
# COMPACT_ATOMS: atom_id res chain seq x y z
N MET A 1 -14.49 -4.49 5.93
CA MET A 1 -14.42 -4.79 4.48
C MET A 1 -13.26 -4.08 3.81
N ILE A 2 -12.99 -2.81 4.14
CA ILE A 2 -11.87 -2.03 3.61
C ILE A 2 -10.51 -2.74 3.75
N TYR A 3 -10.21 -3.34 4.91
CA TYR A 3 -8.95 -4.05 5.13
C TYR A 3 -8.67 -5.15 4.10
N ALA A 4 -9.64 -6.03 3.85
CA ALA A 4 -9.48 -7.11 2.88
C ALA A 4 -9.30 -6.59 1.44
N LYS A 5 -9.94 -5.48 1.08
CA LYS A 5 -9.76 -4.83 -0.24
C LYS A 5 -8.34 -4.29 -0.38
N VAL A 6 -7.88 -3.51 0.61
CA VAL A 6 -6.52 -2.93 0.61
C VAL A 6 -5.47 -4.03 0.64
N LYS A 7 -5.62 -5.03 1.52
CA LYS A 7 -4.75 -6.20 1.58
C LYS A 7 -4.63 -6.89 0.23
N SER A 8 -5.74 -7.18 -0.45
CA SER A 8 -5.69 -7.84 -1.76
C SER A 8 -4.94 -7.04 -2.83
N ILE A 9 -4.90 -5.71 -2.73
CA ILE A 9 -4.18 -4.86 -3.68
C ILE A 9 -2.68 -4.86 -3.33
N ILE A 10 -2.35 -4.67 -2.05
CA ILE A 10 -0.97 -4.65 -1.57
C ILE A 10 -0.31 -6.02 -1.72
N ASP A 11 -0.99 -7.11 -1.41
CA ASP A 11 -0.48 -8.47 -1.61
C ASP A 11 -0.23 -8.80 -3.09
N ARG A 12 -1.00 -8.19 -4.01
CA ARG A 12 -0.79 -8.37 -5.44
C ARG A 12 0.39 -7.55 -5.95
N TRP A 13 0.58 -6.37 -5.39
CA TRP A 13 1.73 -5.53 -5.70
C TRP A 13 3.02 -6.15 -5.14
N ASP A 14 2.97 -6.67 -3.92
CA ASP A 14 4.05 -7.37 -3.20
C ASP A 14 5.42 -6.70 -3.38
N PRO A 15 5.57 -5.43 -2.97
CA PRO A 15 6.71 -4.59 -3.34
C PRO A 15 8.06 -5.17 -2.91
N ILE A 16 8.11 -6.04 -1.90
CA ILE A 16 9.36 -6.65 -1.43
C ILE A 16 9.33 -8.19 -1.49
N GLY A 17 8.31 -8.80 -2.09
CA GLY A 17 8.29 -10.24 -2.35
C GLY A 17 7.95 -11.12 -1.13
N LEU A 18 7.32 -10.58 -0.09
CA LEU A 18 7.00 -11.34 1.13
C LEU A 18 5.89 -12.36 0.89
N VAL A 19 4.91 -12.04 0.04
CA VAL A 19 3.73 -12.92 -0.18
C VAL A 19 4.13 -14.26 -0.78
N GLY A 20 5.14 -14.27 -1.65
CA GLY A 20 5.68 -15.51 -2.24
C GLY A 20 6.39 -16.43 -1.24
N ILE A 21 6.81 -15.91 -0.08
CA ILE A 21 7.57 -16.65 0.93
C ILE A 21 6.63 -17.42 1.87
N ASP A 22 5.55 -16.78 2.31
CA ASP A 22 4.60 -17.38 3.26
C ASP A 22 3.15 -16.96 2.98
N PRO A 23 2.47 -17.56 1.99
CA PRO A 23 1.17 -17.10 1.50
C PRO A 23 0.05 -17.02 2.54
N GLU A 24 0.20 -17.69 3.70
CA GLU A 24 -0.80 -17.71 4.77
C GLU A 24 -0.66 -16.53 5.74
N HIS A 25 0.47 -15.82 5.72
CA HIS A 25 0.74 -14.71 6.64
C HIS A 25 0.26 -13.34 6.13
N ASP A 26 0.03 -12.46 7.10
CA ASP A 26 -0.39 -11.07 6.88
C ASP A 26 0.84 -10.14 6.85
N HIS A 27 1.60 -10.21 5.76
CA HIS A 27 2.93 -9.62 5.64
C HIS A 27 2.98 -8.10 5.77
N TYR A 28 1.98 -7.41 5.20
CA TYR A 28 1.96 -5.96 5.12
C TYR A 28 0.97 -5.35 6.12
N ARG A 29 0.67 -6.06 7.21
CA ARG A 29 -0.40 -5.67 8.14
C ARG A 29 -0.24 -4.25 8.67
N ILE A 30 0.99 -3.84 8.95
CA ILE A 30 1.25 -2.52 9.55
C ILE A 30 1.04 -1.44 8.51
N GLU A 31 1.61 -1.61 7.32
CA GLU A 31 1.55 -0.70 6.18
C GLU A 31 0.11 -0.56 5.67
N ILE A 32 -0.62 -1.68 5.58
CA ILE A 32 -2.04 -1.71 5.20
C ILE A 32 -2.87 -0.87 6.19
N ASN A 33 -2.58 -0.96 7.50
CA ASN A 33 -3.31 -0.17 8.49
C ASN A 33 -3.01 1.33 8.36
N GLU A 34 -1.77 1.72 8.06
CA GLU A 34 -1.43 3.12 7.79
C GLU A 34 -2.10 3.63 6.50
N ILE A 35 -2.11 2.82 5.44
CA ILE A 35 -2.83 3.14 4.21
C ILE A 35 -4.32 3.34 4.51
N ILE A 36 -4.96 2.45 5.27
CA ILE A 36 -6.39 2.60 5.62
C ILE A 36 -6.66 3.88 6.40
N LYS A 37 -5.81 4.23 7.37
CA LYS A 37 -5.93 5.51 8.09
C LYS A 37 -5.83 6.68 7.12
N LEU A 38 -4.90 6.61 6.17
CA LEU A 38 -4.81 7.59 5.09
C LEU A 38 -6.10 7.60 4.27
N LEU A 39 -6.67 6.45 3.90
CA LEU A 39 -7.92 6.37 3.13
C LEU A 39 -9.12 7.01 3.84
N GLN A 40 -9.10 6.98 5.16
CA GLN A 40 -10.12 7.60 5.99
C GLN A 40 -9.85 9.09 6.25
N SER A 41 -8.62 9.57 6.03
CA SER A 41 -8.27 10.98 6.09
C SER A 41 -8.32 11.58 4.68
N ASN A 42 -9.26 12.49 4.41
CA ASN A 42 -9.46 13.12 3.10
C ASN A 42 -8.14 13.53 2.39
N TYR A 43 -7.65 12.69 1.47
CA TYR A 43 -6.66 13.08 0.45
C TYR A 43 -7.38 13.47 -0.83
N SER A 44 -6.74 14.30 -1.65
CA SER A 44 -7.43 14.95 -2.77
C SER A 44 -7.19 14.24 -4.10
N THR A 45 -6.06 13.54 -4.24
CA THR A 45 -5.62 12.97 -5.53
C THR A 45 -4.88 11.63 -5.39
N PRO A 46 -4.90 10.76 -6.41
CA PRO A 46 -4.06 9.56 -6.46
C PRO A 46 -2.56 9.86 -6.33
N GLU A 47 -2.08 11.00 -6.84
CA GLU A 47 -0.69 11.41 -6.76
C GLU A 47 -0.26 11.74 -5.32
N GLU A 48 -1.13 12.38 -4.53
CA GLU A 48 -0.90 12.58 -3.10
C GLU A 48 -0.87 11.26 -2.36
N LEU A 49 -1.83 10.36 -2.65
CA LEU A 49 -1.86 9.03 -2.04
C LEU A 49 -0.60 8.23 -2.37
N ALA A 50 -0.12 8.26 -3.62
CA ALA A 50 1.08 7.57 -4.06
C ALA A 50 2.33 7.98 -3.27
N LYS A 51 2.50 9.29 -2.98
CA LYS A 51 3.62 9.80 -2.16
C LYS A 51 3.58 9.27 -0.73
N HIS A 52 2.39 9.18 -0.14
CA HIS A 52 2.25 8.63 1.21
C HIS A 52 2.47 7.12 1.24
N VAL A 53 1.96 6.39 0.23
CA VAL A 53 2.23 4.96 0.08
C VAL A 53 3.74 4.71 -0.03
N GLU A 54 4.44 5.43 -0.90
CA GLU A 54 5.90 5.36 -1.01
C GLU A 54 6.58 5.63 0.34
N SER A 55 6.17 6.69 1.03
CA SER A 55 6.76 7.07 2.32
C SER A 55 6.56 5.99 3.39
N ILE A 56 5.38 5.36 3.45
CA ILE A 56 5.11 4.24 4.36
C ILE A 56 6.08 3.10 4.09
N PHE A 57 6.21 2.67 2.82
CA PHE A 57 7.06 1.52 2.51
C PHE A 57 8.55 1.81 2.73
N ILE A 58 9.02 3.04 2.48
CA ILE A 58 10.38 3.47 2.83
C ILE A 58 10.55 3.46 4.37
N GLU A 59 9.58 3.95 5.14
CA GLU A 59 9.67 4.00 6.60
C GLU A 59 9.77 2.60 7.24
N TYR A 60 8.99 1.64 6.75
CA TYR A 60 8.92 0.31 7.35
C TYR A 60 9.99 -0.67 6.83
N PHE A 61 10.48 -0.50 5.60
CA PHE A 61 11.43 -1.43 5.00
C PHE A 61 12.80 -0.82 4.69
N ASP A 62 12.98 0.49 4.89
CA ASP A 62 14.16 1.24 4.46
C ASP A 62 14.32 1.29 2.93
N ASP A 63 15.03 2.29 2.43
CA ASP A 63 15.25 2.47 0.98
C ASP A 63 16.19 1.40 0.38
N GLU A 64 16.95 0.71 1.22
CA GLU A 64 17.80 -0.42 0.81
C GLU A 64 17.00 -1.68 0.44
N ILE A 65 15.85 -1.92 1.07
CA ILE A 65 14.98 -3.08 0.80
C ILE A 65 13.86 -2.69 -0.15
N TYR A 66 13.25 -1.52 0.06
CA TYR A 66 12.22 -0.98 -0.80
C TYR A 66 12.84 -0.14 -1.94
N ASN A 67 13.02 -0.77 -3.10
CA ASN A 67 13.58 -0.12 -4.30
C ASN A 67 12.63 -0.24 -5.50
N ARG A 68 11.40 0.27 -5.34
CA ARG A 68 10.40 0.31 -6.41
C ARG A 68 10.30 1.70 -7.02
N PRO A 69 10.09 1.80 -8.34
CA PRO A 69 9.88 3.11 -8.96
C PRO A 69 8.56 3.71 -8.49
N PHE A 70 8.54 5.03 -8.25
CA PHE A 70 7.34 5.78 -7.87
C PHE A 70 6.12 5.54 -8.80
N ALA A 71 6.37 5.20 -10.07
CA ALA A 71 5.30 4.83 -11.01
C ALA A 71 4.45 3.65 -10.52
N GLU A 72 5.05 2.66 -9.85
CA GLU A 72 4.31 1.55 -9.24
C GLU A 72 3.42 2.05 -8.07
N CYS A 73 3.92 2.96 -7.23
CA CYS A 73 3.13 3.59 -6.18
C CYS A 73 1.91 4.31 -6.76
N LEU A 74 2.08 4.99 -7.90
CA LEU A 74 1.00 5.70 -8.56
C LEU A 74 -0.06 4.75 -9.12
N ASP A 75 0.34 3.62 -9.70
CA ASP A 75 -0.60 2.62 -10.20
C ASP A 75 -1.39 1.97 -9.05
N VAL A 76 -0.73 1.65 -7.93
CA VAL A 76 -1.39 1.14 -6.73
C VAL A 76 -2.34 2.19 -6.13
N ALA A 77 -1.89 3.44 -6.00
CA ALA A 77 -2.68 4.52 -5.45
C ALA A 77 -3.95 4.79 -6.28
N ARG A 78 -3.87 4.72 -7.62
CA ARG A 78 -5.04 4.84 -8.49
C ARG A 78 -6.08 3.77 -8.22
N ILE A 79 -5.66 2.54 -7.94
CA ILE A 79 -6.58 1.46 -7.59
C ILE A 79 -7.17 1.71 -6.21
N LEU A 80 -6.34 2.02 -5.21
CA LEU A 80 -6.78 2.33 -3.85
C LEU A 80 -7.79 3.49 -3.80
N PHE A 81 -7.61 4.50 -4.65
CA PHE A 81 -8.49 5.67 -4.72
C PHE A 81 -9.92 5.34 -5.19
N THR A 82 -10.13 4.17 -5.80
CA THR A 82 -11.47 3.70 -6.21
C THR A 82 -12.21 2.94 -5.11
N ILE A 83 -11.60 2.75 -3.94
CA ILE A 83 -12.21 2.02 -2.83
C ILE A 83 -13.14 2.93 -2.04
N ASP A 84 -14.42 2.57 -2.00
CA ASP A 84 -15.36 3.15 -1.04
C ASP A 84 -14.94 2.78 0.38
N CYS A 85 -14.79 3.80 1.23
CA CYS A 85 -14.36 3.68 2.62
C CYS A 85 -15.50 3.45 3.63
N ASP A 86 -16.73 3.27 3.13
CA ASP A 86 -17.96 3.03 3.88
C ASP A 86 -17.99 1.66 4.61
#